data_AF-A0A7K5W3J0-F1
#
_entry.id   AF-A0A7K5W3J0-F1
#
_cell.length_a   1.000
_cell.length_b   1.000
_cell.length_c   1.000
_cell.angle_alpha   90.00
_cell.angle_beta   90.00
_cell.angle_gamma   90.00
#
_symmetry.space_group_name_H-M   'P 1'
#
loop_
_entity.id
_entity.type
_entity.pdbx_description
1 polymer ?
#
loop_
_entity_poly.entity_id
_entity_poly.type
_entity_poly.pdbx_seq_one_letter_code
_entity_poly.pdbx_strand_id
1 'polypeptide(L)'
;MAVDKELLERDLYGLLGVGEKASEKEVKTAFRQKALTCHPDKNPDNPRAAEIFHQLSQALAVLTDAAARAAYDRVRRAKKEAAARTQKLDEKRKKVKLDLEAREREAQAQENEEEEIRITRSLEEEIIRLREEGSRQLEEQQRLVREQIRLEREQHSRGKQERKGAEGKITPKLKLRWKCRKEDETGGGYSKDVLLQILQKYGDVLNLLISSRKTGSAVVEFATVKAAEMAVKNEVGLLNNPLKISWLEGQPRSCPSTVLPDSTSQPRTSQASVVSERDYESLVMMRMRQAAERQQLIEQLQREDEEEKSHT
;
A
#
# COMPACT_ATOMS: atom_id res chain seq x y z
N MET A 1 -72.50 37.79 37.01
CA MET A 1 -71.04 37.62 37.19
C MET A 1 -70.47 37.06 35.92
N ALA A 2 -69.52 37.75 35.28
CA ALA A 2 -68.60 37.05 34.38
C ALA A 2 -67.62 36.29 35.27
N VAL A 3 -67.42 35.00 35.02
CA VAL A 3 -66.32 34.25 35.65
C VAL A 3 -65.11 34.48 34.76
N ASP A 4 -64.09 35.16 35.28
CA ASP A 4 -62.94 35.56 34.49
C ASP A 4 -62.29 34.35 33.82
N LYS A 5 -62.02 34.44 32.51
CA LYS A 5 -61.54 33.31 31.69
C LYS A 5 -60.29 32.66 32.28
N GLU A 6 -59.42 33.46 32.90
CA GLU A 6 -58.20 32.99 33.57
C GLU A 6 -58.48 32.02 34.74
N LEU A 7 -59.61 32.14 35.43
CA LEU A 7 -60.01 31.23 36.53
C LEU A 7 -60.48 29.87 36.02
N LEU A 8 -60.87 29.76 34.74
CA LEU A 8 -61.14 28.48 34.08
C LEU A 8 -59.87 27.84 33.49
N GLU A 9 -58.76 28.59 33.47
CA GLU A 9 -57.47 28.13 32.94
C GLU A 9 -56.47 27.76 34.04
N ARG A 10 -56.50 28.43 35.21
CA ARG A 10 -55.73 28.10 36.42
C ARG A 10 -56.36 26.93 37.20
N ASP A 11 -55.54 26.14 37.91
CA ASP A 11 -56.05 25.06 38.78
C ASP A 11 -56.37 25.56 40.20
N LEU A 12 -57.64 25.87 40.44
CA LEU A 12 -58.13 26.45 41.69
C LEU A 12 -57.93 25.51 42.91
N TYR A 13 -58.03 24.19 42.68
CA TYR A 13 -57.79 23.16 43.70
C TYR A 13 -56.32 23.15 44.14
N GLY A 14 -55.38 23.07 43.19
CA GLY A 14 -53.94 23.16 43.46
C GLY A 14 -53.53 24.49 44.11
N LEU A 15 -54.11 25.62 43.67
CA LEU A 15 -53.85 26.94 44.25
C LEU A 15 -54.24 27.00 45.75
N LEU A 16 -55.38 26.42 46.11
CA LEU A 16 -55.78 26.26 47.52
C LEU A 16 -55.08 25.10 48.25
N GLY A 17 -54.45 24.17 47.52
CA GLY A 17 -53.74 23.01 48.08
C GLY A 17 -54.68 21.91 48.56
N VAL A 18 -55.87 21.80 47.97
CA VAL A 18 -56.92 20.86 48.36
C VAL A 18 -57.22 19.85 47.25
N GLY A 19 -57.66 18.64 47.61
CA GLY A 19 -58.05 17.63 46.62
C GLY A 19 -59.35 18.01 45.88
N GLU A 20 -59.53 17.48 44.68
CA GLU A 20 -60.73 17.75 43.83
C GLU A 20 -62.05 17.40 44.54
N LYS A 21 -62.02 16.39 45.43
CA LYS A 21 -63.15 15.93 46.24
C LYS A 21 -63.35 16.70 47.56
N ALA A 22 -62.57 17.74 47.83
CA ALA A 22 -62.59 18.43 49.13
C ALA A 22 -63.96 19.06 49.44
N SER A 23 -64.37 18.93 50.69
CA SER A 23 -65.57 19.57 51.25
C SER A 23 -65.38 21.08 51.33
N GLU A 24 -66.46 21.86 51.23
CA GLU A 24 -66.42 23.31 51.47
C GLU A 24 -65.74 23.68 52.80
N LYS A 25 -65.91 22.87 53.84
CA LYS A 25 -65.26 23.10 55.15
C LYS A 25 -63.74 23.04 55.05
N GLU A 26 -63.22 22.12 54.24
CA GLU A 26 -61.78 21.95 53.98
C GLU A 26 -61.27 23.08 53.09
N VAL A 27 -61.99 23.43 52.02
CA VAL A 27 -61.71 24.59 51.15
C VAL A 27 -61.62 25.89 51.96
N LYS A 28 -62.62 26.16 52.82
CA LYS A 28 -62.67 27.35 53.70
C LYS A 28 -61.55 27.34 54.76
N THR A 29 -61.09 26.17 55.20
CA THR A 29 -60.00 26.03 56.18
C THR A 29 -58.62 26.23 55.52
N ALA A 30 -58.38 25.60 54.36
CA ALA A 30 -57.16 25.76 53.58
C ALA A 30 -56.98 27.22 53.09
N PHE A 31 -58.07 27.87 52.67
CA PHE A 31 -58.06 29.31 52.40
C PHE A 31 -57.58 30.10 53.62
N ARG A 32 -58.17 29.90 54.81
CA ARG A 32 -57.78 30.63 56.02
C ARG A 32 -56.30 30.45 56.37
N GLN A 33 -55.77 29.24 56.22
CA GLN A 33 -54.35 28.96 56.46
C GLN A 33 -53.46 29.72 55.47
N LYS A 34 -53.70 29.61 54.15
CA LYS A 34 -52.90 30.31 53.13
C LYS A 34 -53.07 31.83 53.18
N ALA A 35 -54.28 32.31 53.45
CA ALA A 35 -54.59 33.73 53.59
C ALA A 35 -53.87 34.39 54.79
N LEU A 36 -53.63 33.66 55.88
CA LEU A 36 -52.83 34.14 57.01
C LEU A 36 -51.33 34.26 56.66
N THR A 37 -50.81 33.38 55.81
CA THR A 37 -49.42 33.44 55.32
C THR A 37 -49.23 34.55 54.29
N CYS A 38 -50.14 34.68 53.32
CA CYS A 38 -50.06 35.65 52.22
C CYS A 38 -50.77 36.98 52.51
N HIS A 39 -51.11 37.28 53.77
CA HIS A 39 -51.86 38.49 54.10
C HIS A 39 -51.06 39.76 53.78
N PRO A 40 -51.61 40.76 53.06
CA PRO A 40 -50.85 41.95 52.66
C PRO A 40 -50.34 42.75 53.86
N ASP A 41 -51.17 42.92 54.90
CA ASP A 41 -50.80 43.61 56.16
C ASP A 41 -49.60 42.97 56.89
N LYS A 42 -49.36 41.66 56.68
CA LYS A 42 -48.22 40.92 57.26
C LYS A 42 -47.01 40.83 56.32
N ASN A 43 -47.17 41.22 55.06
CA ASN A 43 -46.16 41.14 54.02
C ASN A 43 -46.13 42.44 53.19
N PRO A 44 -46.06 43.65 53.81
CA PRO A 44 -46.22 44.91 53.09
C PRO A 44 -45.17 45.10 51.99
N ASP A 45 -43.96 44.56 52.19
CA ASP A 45 -42.83 44.66 51.26
C ASP A 45 -42.93 43.70 50.05
N ASN A 46 -43.95 42.84 49.97
CA ASN A 46 -44.06 41.78 48.97
C ASN A 46 -45.34 41.92 48.11
N PRO A 47 -45.29 42.56 46.93
CA PRO A 47 -46.47 42.73 46.06
C PRO A 47 -47.08 41.40 45.60
N ARG A 48 -46.27 40.34 45.47
CA ARG A 48 -46.78 38.99 45.10
C ARG A 48 -47.67 38.39 46.18
N ALA A 49 -47.53 38.79 47.45
CA ALA A 49 -48.42 38.34 48.52
C ALA A 49 -49.86 38.82 48.25
N ALA A 50 -50.03 40.08 47.83
CA ALA A 50 -51.33 40.63 47.47
C ALA A 50 -51.94 39.95 46.22
N GLU A 51 -51.14 39.69 45.18
CA GLU A 51 -51.58 38.94 43.99
C GLU A 51 -52.05 37.52 44.34
N ILE A 52 -51.26 36.79 45.14
CA ILE A 52 -51.59 35.42 45.58
C ILE A 52 -52.84 35.43 46.49
N PHE A 53 -52.96 36.41 47.39
CA PHE A 53 -54.15 36.59 48.22
C PHE A 53 -55.41 36.87 47.40
N HIS A 54 -55.30 37.66 46.33
CA HIS A 54 -56.41 37.90 45.40
C HIS A 54 -56.81 36.62 44.66
N GLN A 55 -55.85 35.86 44.14
CA GLN A 55 -56.10 34.57 43.48
C GLN A 55 -56.72 33.54 44.43
N LEU A 56 -56.25 33.46 45.69
CA LEU A 56 -56.83 32.62 46.74
C LEU A 56 -58.29 32.99 47.04
N SER A 57 -58.60 34.29 47.01
CA SER A 57 -59.95 34.82 47.26
C SER A 57 -60.91 34.50 46.10
N GLN A 58 -60.44 34.64 44.85
CA GLN A 58 -61.17 34.22 43.65
C GLN A 58 -61.43 32.71 43.65
N ALA A 59 -60.41 31.90 43.98
CA ALA A 59 -60.53 30.45 44.07
C ALA A 59 -61.51 30.01 45.18
N LEU A 60 -61.50 30.67 46.34
CA LEU A 60 -62.48 30.43 47.40
C LEU A 60 -63.91 30.71 46.91
N ALA A 61 -64.13 31.82 46.20
CA ALA A 61 -65.45 32.19 45.70
C ALA A 61 -66.02 31.12 44.74
N VAL A 62 -65.21 30.70 43.75
CA VAL A 62 -65.61 29.68 42.77
C VAL A 62 -65.82 28.29 43.40
N LEU A 63 -64.99 27.89 44.37
CA LEU A 63 -65.10 26.56 45.01
C LEU A 63 -66.12 26.51 46.17
N THR A 64 -66.64 27.65 46.62
CA THR A 64 -67.68 27.75 47.66
C THR A 64 -69.09 27.77 47.08
N ASP A 65 -69.31 28.35 45.90
CA ASP A 65 -70.59 28.22 45.20
C ASP A 65 -70.67 26.88 44.46
N ALA A 66 -71.69 26.09 44.77
CA ALA A 66 -71.94 24.81 44.11
C ALA A 66 -72.20 24.96 42.60
N ALA A 67 -72.80 26.07 42.14
CA ALA A 67 -73.06 26.30 40.72
C ALA A 67 -71.77 26.66 39.96
N ALA A 68 -70.96 27.59 40.47
CA ALA A 68 -69.65 27.93 39.93
C ALA A 68 -68.69 26.74 39.95
N ARG A 69 -68.61 25.98 41.05
CA ARG A 69 -67.78 24.76 41.14
C ARG A 69 -68.18 23.73 40.10
N ALA A 70 -69.48 23.46 39.95
CA ALA A 70 -69.98 22.54 38.92
C ALA A 70 -69.74 23.06 37.49
N ALA A 71 -69.69 24.37 37.25
CA ALA A 71 -69.28 24.93 35.96
C ALA A 71 -67.78 24.74 35.69
N TYR A 72 -66.93 25.08 36.66
CA TYR A 72 -65.48 24.88 36.60
C TYR A 72 -65.10 23.41 36.38
N ASP A 73 -65.66 22.48 37.15
CA ASP A 73 -65.39 21.05 37.05
C ASP A 73 -65.79 20.47 35.68
N ARG A 74 -66.89 20.96 35.08
CA ARG A 74 -67.31 20.59 33.71
C ARG A 74 -66.31 21.06 32.66
N VAL A 75 -65.86 22.32 32.72
CA VAL A 75 -64.86 22.88 31.78
C VAL A 75 -63.52 22.15 31.93
N ARG A 76 -63.07 21.92 33.17
CA ARG A 76 -61.82 21.20 33.49
C ARG A 76 -61.87 19.75 32.99
N ARG A 77 -63.00 19.06 33.13
CA ARG A 77 -63.21 17.72 32.55
C ARG A 77 -63.18 17.75 31.02
N ALA A 78 -63.93 18.63 30.38
CA ALA A 78 -63.97 18.74 28.92
C ALA A 78 -62.58 19.06 28.32
N LYS A 79 -61.80 19.93 28.98
CA LYS A 79 -60.40 20.24 28.60
C LYS A 79 -59.50 19.01 28.70
N LYS A 80 -59.65 18.19 29.74
CA LYS A 80 -58.90 16.93 29.93
C LYS A 80 -59.28 15.85 28.91
N GLU A 81 -60.58 15.72 28.60
CA GLU A 81 -61.09 14.78 27.60
C GLU A 81 -60.67 15.19 26.17
N ALA A 82 -60.69 16.48 25.86
CA ALA A 82 -60.17 17.01 24.59
C ALA A 82 -58.67 16.74 24.44
N ALA A 83 -57.86 17.01 25.47
CA ALA A 83 -56.42 16.72 25.46
C ALA A 83 -56.12 15.21 25.31
N ALA A 84 -56.88 14.35 25.99
CA ALA A 84 -56.76 12.90 25.84
C ALA A 84 -57.18 12.42 24.43
N ARG A 85 -58.07 13.14 23.74
CA ARG A 85 -58.45 12.87 22.35
C ARG A 85 -57.36 13.32 21.38
N THR A 86 -56.73 14.49 21.56
CA THR A 86 -55.63 14.93 20.68
C THR A 86 -54.41 14.03 20.86
N GLN A 87 -54.01 13.72 22.09
CA GLN A 87 -52.93 12.75 22.38
C GLN A 87 -53.11 11.44 21.62
N LYS A 88 -54.30 10.81 21.67
CA LYS A 88 -54.61 9.57 20.94
C LYS A 88 -54.64 9.71 19.41
N LEU A 89 -54.81 10.92 18.88
CA LEU A 89 -54.69 11.17 17.44
C LEU A 89 -53.22 11.37 17.04
N ASP A 90 -52.44 12.06 17.88
CA ASP A 90 -51.03 12.34 17.62
C ASP A 90 -50.14 11.11 17.84
N GLU A 91 -50.48 10.23 18.79
CA GLU A 91 -49.94 8.87 18.92
C GLU A 91 -50.15 8.04 17.63
N LYS A 92 -51.38 8.06 17.08
CA LYS A 92 -51.72 7.37 15.83
C LYS A 92 -50.97 7.96 14.63
N ARG A 93 -50.91 9.29 14.52
CA ARG A 93 -50.13 10.00 13.50
C ARG A 93 -48.64 9.64 13.59
N LYS A 94 -48.06 9.62 14.80
CA LYS A 94 -46.67 9.21 15.03
C LYS A 94 -46.44 7.75 14.61
N LYS A 95 -47.34 6.82 14.96
CA LYS A 95 -47.23 5.42 14.52
C LYS A 95 -47.29 5.28 13.00
N VAL A 96 -48.24 5.96 12.34
CA VAL A 96 -48.36 5.93 10.87
C VAL A 96 -47.15 6.56 10.19
N LYS A 97 -46.59 7.66 10.72
CA LYS A 97 -45.35 8.24 10.18
C LYS A 97 -44.19 7.25 10.27
N LEU A 98 -44.00 6.60 11.42
CA LEU A 98 -42.89 5.65 11.62
C LEU A 98 -43.03 4.38 10.75
N ASP A 99 -44.26 3.90 10.52
CA ASP A 99 -44.56 2.79 9.62
C ASP A 99 -44.30 3.14 8.14
N LEU A 100 -44.61 4.37 7.73
CA LEU A 100 -44.28 4.88 6.38
C LEU A 100 -42.77 5.08 6.22
N GLU A 101 -42.12 5.77 7.17
CA GLU A 101 -40.68 6.07 7.14
C GLU A 101 -39.81 4.80 7.19
N ALA A 102 -40.29 3.73 7.86
CA ALA A 102 -39.63 2.43 7.83
C ALA A 102 -39.66 1.81 6.43
N ARG A 103 -40.84 1.77 5.78
CA ARG A 103 -41.00 1.20 4.42
C ARG A 103 -40.30 2.02 3.34
N GLU A 104 -40.30 3.34 3.47
CA GLU A 104 -39.54 4.25 2.59
C GLU A 104 -38.04 4.00 2.70
N ARG A 105 -37.53 3.78 3.93
CA ARG A 105 -36.13 3.39 4.18
C ARG A 105 -35.81 1.98 3.67
N GLU A 106 -36.71 1.02 3.84
CA GLU A 106 -36.56 -0.36 3.33
C GLU A 106 -36.53 -0.40 1.79
N ALA A 107 -37.42 0.35 1.13
CA ALA A 107 -37.42 0.48 -0.33
C ALA A 107 -36.16 1.18 -0.85
N GLN A 108 -35.76 2.30 -0.23
CA GLN A 108 -34.53 3.01 -0.63
C GLN A 108 -33.28 2.14 -0.41
N ALA A 109 -33.24 1.33 0.66
CA ALA A 109 -32.14 0.39 0.88
C ALA A 109 -32.06 -0.67 -0.23
N GLN A 110 -33.20 -1.20 -0.69
CA GLN A 110 -33.26 -2.14 -1.80
C GLN A 110 -32.84 -1.50 -3.13
N GLU A 111 -33.29 -0.29 -3.44
CA GLU A 111 -32.87 0.45 -4.64
C GLU A 111 -31.36 0.71 -4.64
N ASN A 112 -30.81 1.12 -3.50
CA ASN A 112 -29.37 1.35 -3.32
C ASN A 112 -28.57 0.03 -3.46
N GLU A 113 -29.02 -1.07 -2.85
CA GLU A 113 -28.37 -2.38 -2.95
C GLU A 113 -28.37 -2.90 -4.39
N GLU A 114 -29.48 -2.74 -5.13
CA GLU A 114 -29.50 -3.05 -6.57
C GLU A 114 -28.59 -2.12 -7.40
N GLU A 115 -28.42 -0.85 -7.02
CA GLU A 115 -27.48 0.06 -7.69
C GLU A 115 -26.02 -0.32 -7.42
N GLU A 116 -25.66 -0.66 -6.17
CA GLU A 116 -24.34 -1.20 -5.83
C GLU A 116 -24.04 -2.51 -6.57
N ILE A 117 -25.02 -3.43 -6.69
CA ILE A 117 -24.89 -4.67 -7.48
C ILE A 117 -24.69 -4.38 -8.98
N ARG A 118 -25.33 -3.32 -9.52
CA ARG A 118 -25.12 -2.89 -10.92
C ARG A 118 -23.74 -2.27 -11.13
N ILE A 119 -23.29 -1.41 -10.22
CA ILE A 119 -21.97 -0.76 -10.26
C ILE A 119 -20.85 -1.81 -10.12
N THR A 120 -20.94 -2.70 -9.14
CA THR A 120 -19.93 -3.75 -8.91
C THR A 120 -19.80 -4.68 -10.12
N ARG A 121 -20.90 -5.17 -10.72
CA ARG A 121 -20.83 -5.94 -11.97
C ARG A 121 -20.14 -5.15 -13.10
N SER A 122 -20.50 -3.88 -13.29
CA SER A 122 -19.89 -3.06 -14.35
C SER A 122 -18.38 -2.86 -14.13
N LEU A 123 -17.92 -2.82 -12.88
CA LEU A 123 -16.50 -2.76 -12.54
C LEU A 123 -15.80 -4.11 -12.74
N GLU A 124 -16.44 -5.23 -12.40
CA GLU A 124 -15.92 -6.57 -12.67
C GLU A 124 -15.73 -6.83 -14.18
N GLU A 125 -16.71 -6.44 -15.00
CA GLU A 125 -16.63 -6.56 -16.46
C GLU A 125 -15.46 -5.75 -17.06
N GLU A 126 -15.26 -4.50 -16.63
CA GLU A 126 -14.13 -3.68 -17.09
C GLU A 126 -12.78 -4.18 -16.52
N ILE A 127 -12.74 -4.74 -15.30
CA ILE A 127 -11.54 -5.39 -14.74
C ILE A 127 -11.16 -6.64 -15.55
N ILE A 128 -12.13 -7.45 -15.97
CA ILE A 128 -11.91 -8.60 -16.85
C ILE A 128 -11.35 -8.12 -18.20
N ARG A 129 -11.97 -7.12 -18.80
CA ARG A 129 -11.51 -6.53 -20.07
C ARG A 129 -10.08 -5.99 -19.99
N LEU A 130 -9.75 -5.20 -18.95
CA LEU A 130 -8.40 -4.66 -18.77
C LEU A 130 -7.35 -5.75 -18.52
N ARG A 131 -7.73 -6.86 -17.86
CA ARG A 131 -6.86 -8.04 -17.72
C ARG A 131 -6.62 -8.75 -19.05
N GLU A 132 -7.64 -8.88 -19.89
CA GLU A 132 -7.47 -9.43 -21.24
C GLU A 132 -6.60 -8.53 -22.13
N GLU A 133 -6.84 -7.23 -22.15
CA GLU A 133 -6.05 -6.26 -22.93
C GLU A 133 -4.57 -6.29 -22.47
N GLY A 134 -4.31 -6.38 -21.16
CA GLY A 134 -2.96 -6.56 -20.60
C GLY A 134 -2.32 -7.91 -20.97
N SER A 135 -3.08 -9.02 -20.94
CA SER A 135 -2.56 -10.35 -21.33
C SER A 135 -2.14 -10.38 -22.80
N ARG A 136 -2.97 -9.83 -23.70
CA ARG A 136 -2.68 -9.76 -25.14
C ARG A 136 -1.40 -8.97 -25.41
N GLN A 137 -1.23 -7.81 -24.77
CA GLN A 137 0.02 -7.02 -24.89
C GLN A 137 1.25 -7.80 -24.38
N LEU A 138 1.13 -8.53 -23.26
CA LEU A 138 2.22 -9.35 -22.74
C LEU A 138 2.57 -10.52 -23.67
N GLU A 139 1.57 -11.18 -24.26
CA GLU A 139 1.75 -12.26 -25.24
C GLU A 139 2.42 -11.76 -26.53
N GLU A 140 2.05 -10.59 -27.03
CA GLU A 140 2.69 -9.95 -28.18
C GLU A 140 4.17 -9.63 -27.90
N GLN A 141 4.47 -9.04 -26.73
CA GLN A 141 5.86 -8.78 -26.32
C GLN A 141 6.66 -10.09 -26.16
N GLN A 142 6.08 -11.13 -25.53
CA GLN A 142 6.72 -12.44 -25.44
C GLN A 142 6.96 -13.06 -26.82
N ARG A 143 6.03 -12.90 -27.77
CA ARG A 143 6.16 -13.41 -29.14
C ARG A 143 7.32 -12.73 -29.87
N LEU A 144 7.39 -11.40 -29.82
CA LEU A 144 8.49 -10.62 -30.41
C LEU A 144 9.85 -11.02 -29.81
N VAL A 145 9.94 -11.15 -28.48
CA VAL A 145 11.17 -11.59 -27.80
C VAL A 145 11.55 -13.02 -28.19
N ARG A 146 10.60 -13.95 -28.30
CA ARG A 146 10.85 -15.32 -28.77
C ARG A 146 11.32 -15.37 -30.23
N GLU A 147 10.78 -14.51 -31.09
CA GLU A 147 11.20 -14.39 -32.49
C GLU A 147 12.59 -13.77 -32.63
N GLN A 148 12.89 -12.72 -31.87
CA GLN A 148 14.22 -12.13 -31.75
C GLN A 148 15.26 -13.19 -31.33
N ILE A 149 15.00 -13.94 -30.25
CA ILE A 149 15.86 -15.03 -29.75
C ILE A 149 16.00 -16.15 -30.80
N ARG A 150 14.96 -16.45 -31.58
CA ARG A 150 15.03 -17.42 -32.67
C ARG A 150 15.95 -16.93 -33.79
N LEU A 151 15.76 -15.71 -34.27
CA LEU A 151 16.57 -15.11 -35.32
C LEU A 151 18.03 -14.97 -34.90
N GLU A 152 18.30 -14.57 -33.66
CA GLU A 152 19.65 -14.57 -33.09
C GLU A 152 20.26 -15.97 -33.03
N ARG A 153 19.49 -17.01 -32.65
CA ARG A 153 19.96 -18.40 -32.67
C ARG A 153 20.23 -18.92 -34.08
N GLU A 154 19.43 -18.53 -35.08
CA GLU A 154 19.64 -18.90 -36.49
C GLU A 154 20.83 -18.15 -37.11
N GLN A 155 21.04 -16.87 -36.79
CA GLN A 155 22.25 -16.14 -37.17
C GLN A 155 23.49 -16.68 -36.46
N HIS A 156 23.40 -16.95 -35.16
CA HIS A 156 24.52 -17.48 -34.38
C HIS A 156 24.83 -18.95 -34.73
N SER A 157 23.88 -19.72 -35.26
CA SER A 157 24.14 -21.05 -35.83
C SER A 157 24.80 -20.96 -37.21
N ARG A 158 24.33 -20.08 -38.11
CA ARG A 158 25.02 -19.76 -39.38
C ARG A 158 26.45 -19.29 -39.13
N GLY A 159 26.66 -18.33 -38.24
CA GLY A 159 27.99 -17.86 -37.85
C GLY A 159 28.84 -18.94 -37.15
N LYS A 160 28.24 -19.96 -36.52
CA LYS A 160 28.96 -21.15 -36.04
C LYS A 160 29.34 -22.08 -37.18
N GLN A 161 28.51 -22.19 -38.21
CA GLN A 161 28.71 -23.05 -39.37
C GLN A 161 29.77 -22.46 -40.31
N GLU A 162 29.80 -21.14 -40.48
CA GLU A 162 30.87 -20.40 -41.15
C GLU A 162 32.17 -20.41 -40.33
N ARG A 163 32.13 -20.20 -39.01
CA ARG A 163 33.34 -20.32 -38.16
C ARG A 163 33.87 -21.75 -38.08
N LYS A 164 33.05 -22.79 -38.25
CA LYS A 164 33.51 -24.17 -38.44
C LYS A 164 34.26 -24.38 -39.76
N GLY A 165 34.14 -23.49 -40.74
CA GLY A 165 35.01 -23.43 -41.91
C GLY A 165 36.42 -22.89 -41.63
N ALA A 166 36.74 -22.50 -40.38
CA ALA A 166 38.03 -21.91 -39.99
C ALA A 166 38.80 -22.71 -38.92
N GLU A 167 38.36 -23.92 -38.55
CA GLU A 167 39.13 -24.83 -37.71
C GLU A 167 40.34 -25.37 -38.50
N GLY A 168 41.54 -24.82 -38.24
CA GLY A 168 42.77 -25.26 -38.92
C GLY A 168 43.96 -24.30 -38.93
N LYS A 169 43.77 -23.01 -38.60
CA LYS A 169 44.90 -22.06 -38.47
C LYS A 169 45.67 -22.31 -37.15
N ILE A 170 46.67 -23.19 -37.20
CA ILE A 170 47.59 -23.45 -36.09
C ILE A 170 48.33 -22.16 -35.74
N THR A 171 48.00 -21.56 -34.59
CA THR A 171 48.71 -20.42 -34.03
C THR A 171 50.04 -20.87 -33.40
N PRO A 172 51.19 -20.33 -33.81
CA PRO A 172 52.47 -20.66 -33.19
C PRO A 172 52.55 -20.12 -31.76
N LYS A 173 52.98 -20.98 -30.84
CA LYS A 173 53.20 -20.63 -29.43
C LYS A 173 54.66 -20.83 -29.08
N LEU A 174 55.25 -19.79 -28.48
CA LEU A 174 56.65 -19.76 -28.05
C LEU A 174 56.72 -19.63 -26.53
N LYS A 175 57.68 -20.34 -25.93
CA LYS A 175 58.09 -20.18 -24.54
C LYS A 175 59.24 -19.20 -24.46
N LEU A 176 59.11 -18.28 -23.53
CA LEU A 176 60.08 -17.23 -23.23
C LEU A 176 60.70 -17.54 -21.87
N ARG A 177 62.04 -17.52 -21.76
CA ARG A 177 62.79 -17.88 -20.54
C ARG A 177 63.96 -16.93 -20.32
N TRP A 178 63.98 -16.22 -19.20
CA TRP A 178 65.05 -15.28 -18.82
C TRP A 178 65.59 -15.61 -17.42
N LYS A 179 66.70 -14.99 -17.01
CA LYS A 179 67.20 -15.11 -15.63
C LYS A 179 66.41 -14.15 -14.74
N CYS A 180 66.06 -14.61 -13.54
CA CYS A 180 65.43 -13.82 -12.50
C CYS A 180 66.03 -14.32 -11.18
N ARG A 181 66.55 -13.43 -10.32
CA ARG A 181 66.92 -13.81 -8.95
C ARG A 181 65.65 -13.91 -8.10
N LYS A 182 65.74 -14.51 -6.92
CA LYS A 182 64.58 -14.65 -6.02
C LYS A 182 64.23 -13.35 -5.30
N GLU A 183 65.20 -12.46 -5.13
CA GLU A 183 65.02 -11.15 -4.49
C GLU A 183 64.70 -9.99 -5.49
N ASP A 184 64.61 -10.26 -6.81
CA ASP A 184 64.30 -9.22 -7.81
C ASP A 184 62.77 -8.97 -7.91
N GLU A 185 62.21 -8.01 -7.19
CA GLU A 185 60.78 -7.64 -7.30
C GLU A 185 60.36 -7.24 -8.72
N THR A 186 61.29 -6.73 -9.53
CA THR A 186 61.09 -6.38 -10.94
C THR A 186 61.08 -7.57 -11.90
N GLY A 187 61.11 -8.81 -11.38
CA GLY A 187 60.96 -10.03 -12.18
C GLY A 187 62.07 -10.26 -13.21
N GLY A 188 63.26 -9.68 -12.99
CA GLY A 188 64.37 -9.69 -13.95
C GLY A 188 64.24 -8.67 -15.09
N GLY A 189 63.37 -7.66 -14.96
CA GLY A 189 63.22 -6.55 -15.91
C GLY A 189 62.19 -6.75 -17.03
N TYR A 190 61.53 -7.91 -17.08
CA TYR A 190 60.57 -8.25 -18.13
C TYR A 190 59.13 -8.20 -17.61
N SER A 191 58.51 -7.02 -17.69
CA SER A 191 57.05 -6.89 -17.53
C SER A 191 56.30 -7.43 -18.75
N LYS A 192 54.96 -7.54 -18.64
CA LYS A 192 54.10 -7.93 -19.76
C LYS A 192 54.26 -6.97 -20.94
N ASP A 193 54.38 -5.69 -20.64
CA ASP A 193 54.37 -4.59 -21.60
C ASP A 193 55.73 -4.45 -22.29
N VAL A 194 56.83 -4.66 -21.55
CA VAL A 194 58.19 -4.76 -22.12
C VAL A 194 58.29 -5.96 -23.08
N LEU A 195 57.75 -7.12 -22.69
CA LEU A 195 57.71 -8.30 -23.57
C LEU A 195 56.86 -8.05 -24.82
N LEU A 196 55.70 -7.39 -24.70
CA LEU A 196 54.88 -6.98 -25.85
C LEU A 196 55.64 -6.00 -26.77
N GLN A 197 56.25 -4.96 -26.22
CA GLN A 197 57.00 -3.94 -26.98
C GLN A 197 58.21 -4.53 -27.75
N ILE A 198 58.82 -5.58 -27.22
CA ILE A 198 59.88 -6.34 -27.90
C ILE A 198 59.27 -7.20 -29.02
N LEU A 199 58.27 -8.02 -28.70
CA LEU A 199 57.78 -9.08 -29.59
C LEU A 199 56.87 -8.57 -30.72
N GLN A 200 56.11 -7.49 -30.50
CA GLN A 200 55.22 -6.89 -31.50
C GLN A 200 55.98 -6.34 -32.73
N LYS A 201 57.29 -6.09 -32.62
CA LYS A 201 58.16 -5.72 -33.75
C LYS A 201 58.23 -6.78 -34.85
N TYR A 202 57.92 -8.03 -34.52
CA TYR A 202 58.01 -9.18 -35.44
C TYR A 202 56.64 -9.58 -36.03
N GLY A 203 55.55 -9.04 -35.50
CA GLY A 203 54.18 -9.28 -35.94
C GLY A 203 53.19 -9.37 -34.77
N ASP A 204 51.91 -9.54 -35.10
CA ASP A 204 50.83 -9.48 -34.13
C ASP A 204 50.89 -10.60 -33.08
N VAL A 205 50.88 -10.21 -31.82
CA VAL A 205 50.80 -11.09 -30.66
C VAL A 205 49.33 -11.23 -30.24
N LEU A 206 48.80 -12.45 -30.28
CA LEU A 206 47.42 -12.76 -29.91
C LEU A 206 47.25 -12.90 -28.39
N ASN A 207 48.20 -13.59 -27.73
CA ASN A 207 48.21 -13.77 -26.28
C ASN A 207 49.63 -13.69 -25.74
N LEU A 208 49.80 -13.09 -24.56
CA LEU A 208 51.06 -13.09 -23.81
C LEU A 208 50.80 -13.30 -22.32
N LEU A 209 51.34 -14.38 -21.77
CA LEU A 209 51.08 -14.88 -20.42
C LEU A 209 52.40 -15.11 -19.66
N ILE A 210 52.65 -14.32 -18.62
CA ILE A 210 53.78 -14.52 -17.70
C ILE A 210 53.39 -15.59 -16.65
N SER A 211 54.33 -16.49 -16.32
CA SER A 211 54.07 -17.60 -15.40
C SER A 211 54.29 -17.19 -13.95
N SER A 212 53.20 -16.90 -13.23
CA SER A 212 53.22 -16.65 -11.78
C SER A 212 53.80 -17.82 -10.96
N ARG A 213 53.75 -19.06 -11.48
CA ARG A 213 54.29 -20.27 -10.81
C ARG A 213 55.80 -20.48 -11.02
N LYS A 214 56.43 -19.81 -12.00
CA LYS A 214 57.85 -19.97 -12.33
C LYS A 214 58.42 -18.64 -12.84
N THR A 215 59.07 -17.90 -11.93
CA THR A 215 59.80 -16.66 -12.26
C THR A 215 60.78 -16.89 -13.42
N GLY A 216 60.96 -15.85 -14.25
CA GLY A 216 61.78 -15.98 -15.47
C GLY A 216 61.14 -16.83 -16.58
N SER A 217 59.80 -16.90 -16.68
CA SER A 217 59.13 -17.62 -17.76
C SER A 217 57.81 -16.99 -18.21
N ALA A 218 57.58 -16.95 -19.53
CA ALA A 218 56.30 -16.62 -20.15
C ALA A 218 55.99 -17.53 -21.35
N VAL A 219 54.77 -17.43 -21.86
CA VAL A 219 54.32 -18.01 -23.13
C VAL A 219 53.69 -16.89 -23.97
N VAL A 220 54.02 -16.86 -25.26
CA VAL A 220 53.46 -15.93 -26.24
C VAL A 220 52.88 -16.70 -27.43
N GLU A 221 51.77 -16.23 -27.96
CA GLU A 221 51.10 -16.75 -29.14
C GLU A 221 51.07 -15.67 -30.22
N PHE A 222 51.60 -15.98 -31.42
CA PHE A 222 51.62 -15.06 -32.55
C PHE A 222 50.53 -15.38 -33.57
N ALA A 223 50.07 -14.38 -34.32
CA ALA A 223 49.10 -14.56 -35.39
C ALA A 223 49.67 -15.30 -36.62
N THR A 224 51.00 -15.32 -36.81
CA THR A 224 51.64 -15.99 -37.96
C THR A 224 52.93 -16.73 -37.59
N VAL A 225 53.17 -17.87 -38.25
CA VAL A 225 54.39 -18.69 -38.07
C VAL A 225 55.66 -17.92 -38.44
N LYS A 226 55.59 -17.02 -39.44
CA LYS A 226 56.72 -16.16 -39.84
C LYS A 226 57.10 -15.17 -38.74
N ALA A 227 56.13 -14.53 -38.08
CA ALA A 227 56.40 -13.64 -36.94
C ALA A 227 57.11 -14.38 -35.80
N ALA A 228 56.59 -15.56 -35.44
CA ALA A 228 57.20 -16.42 -34.42
C ALA A 228 58.63 -16.87 -34.82
N GLU A 229 58.85 -17.24 -36.08
CA GLU A 229 60.19 -17.65 -36.56
C GLU A 229 61.20 -16.50 -36.56
N MET A 230 60.80 -15.29 -36.98
CA MET A 230 61.66 -14.11 -36.91
C MET A 230 62.01 -13.74 -35.47
N ALA A 231 61.05 -13.82 -34.54
CA ALA A 231 61.32 -13.64 -33.12
C ALA A 231 62.33 -14.66 -32.59
N VAL A 232 62.17 -15.96 -32.89
CA VAL A 232 63.11 -17.02 -32.43
C VAL A 232 64.53 -16.82 -32.98
N LYS A 233 64.68 -16.28 -34.20
CA LYS A 233 66.00 -16.09 -34.84
C LYS A 233 66.70 -14.79 -34.41
N ASN A 234 65.94 -13.71 -34.22
CA ASN A 234 66.50 -12.36 -34.11
C ASN A 234 66.46 -11.79 -32.70
N GLU A 235 65.57 -12.27 -31.80
CA GLU A 235 65.48 -11.72 -30.45
C GLU A 235 66.47 -12.34 -29.47
N VAL A 236 67.20 -11.44 -28.81
CA VAL A 236 68.10 -11.72 -27.69
C VAL A 236 67.55 -11.09 -26.40
N GLY A 237 66.52 -10.26 -26.49
CA GLY A 237 65.91 -9.54 -25.36
C GLY A 237 66.73 -8.34 -24.88
N LEU A 238 66.52 -7.97 -23.62
CA LEU A 238 67.22 -6.87 -22.96
C LEU A 238 68.72 -7.16 -22.83
N LEU A 239 69.54 -6.17 -23.22
CA LEU A 239 71.01 -6.23 -23.24
C LEU A 239 71.64 -6.75 -21.93
N ASN A 240 71.02 -6.43 -20.78
CA ASN A 240 71.52 -6.78 -19.45
C ASN A 240 71.09 -8.18 -18.97
N ASN A 241 70.13 -8.83 -19.63
CA ASN A 241 69.53 -10.10 -19.21
C ASN A 241 68.92 -10.85 -20.41
N PRO A 242 69.71 -11.65 -21.17
CA PRO A 242 69.25 -12.19 -22.44
C PRO A 242 68.09 -13.19 -22.30
N LEU A 243 67.15 -13.09 -23.23
CA LEU A 243 65.94 -13.90 -23.33
C LEU A 243 66.19 -15.14 -24.19
N LYS A 244 65.93 -16.34 -23.67
CA LYS A 244 65.92 -17.57 -24.45
C LYS A 244 64.49 -17.89 -24.90
N ILE A 245 64.28 -17.93 -26.20
CA ILE A 245 63.03 -18.32 -26.84
C ILE A 245 63.09 -19.80 -27.24
N SER A 246 61.97 -20.52 -27.20
CA SER A 246 61.85 -21.92 -27.64
C SER A 246 60.43 -22.23 -28.07
N TRP A 247 60.23 -23.05 -29.09
CA TRP A 247 58.89 -23.41 -29.56
C TRP A 247 58.12 -24.29 -28.54
N LEU A 248 56.80 -24.14 -28.53
CA LEU A 248 55.86 -25.06 -27.86
C LEU A 248 54.92 -25.69 -28.89
N GLU A 249 54.28 -24.86 -29.72
CA GLU A 249 53.34 -25.28 -30.77
C GLU A 249 53.61 -24.48 -32.04
N GLY A 250 53.24 -25.03 -33.20
CA GLY A 250 53.41 -24.37 -34.50
C GLY A 250 54.86 -24.20 -34.97
N GLN A 251 55.83 -24.94 -34.41
CA GLN A 251 57.18 -25.03 -34.97
C GLN A 251 57.13 -25.51 -36.42
N PRO A 252 57.83 -24.87 -37.38
CA PRO A 252 57.88 -25.32 -38.76
C PRO A 252 58.49 -26.72 -38.84
N ARG A 253 57.64 -27.73 -39.04
CA ARG A 253 58.08 -29.13 -39.21
C ARG A 253 58.62 -29.34 -40.62
N SER A 254 59.93 -29.49 -40.74
CA SER A 254 60.45 -30.56 -41.59
C SER A 254 59.90 -31.89 -41.07
N CYS A 255 59.15 -32.60 -41.90
CA CYS A 255 58.55 -33.90 -41.57
C CYS A 255 59.60 -34.97 -41.17
N PRO A 256 59.25 -36.07 -40.46
CA PRO A 256 57.90 -36.66 -40.44
C PRO A 256 57.35 -37.25 -39.11
N SER A 257 56.08 -37.67 -39.19
CA SER A 257 55.51 -38.92 -38.63
C SER A 257 54.97 -39.04 -37.18
N THR A 258 53.92 -39.89 -37.12
CA THR A 258 53.47 -40.82 -36.06
C THR A 258 52.62 -40.33 -34.84
N VAL A 259 51.44 -40.96 -34.72
CA VAL A 259 50.49 -41.20 -33.59
C VAL A 259 49.77 -40.08 -32.82
N LEU A 260 48.47 -40.35 -32.61
CA LEU A 260 47.50 -39.85 -31.62
C LEU A 260 47.61 -40.70 -30.31
N PRO A 261 46.86 -40.45 -29.20
CA PRO A 261 45.82 -39.43 -28.92
C PRO A 261 46.25 -38.56 -27.68
N ASP A 262 45.47 -38.06 -26.71
CA ASP A 262 44.04 -38.16 -26.38
C ASP A 262 43.50 -37.02 -25.47
N SER A 263 42.17 -37.00 -25.30
CA SER A 263 41.39 -36.59 -24.11
C SER A 263 41.62 -35.25 -23.38
N THR A 264 40.54 -34.46 -23.42
CA THR A 264 39.86 -33.89 -22.23
C THR A 264 40.58 -32.80 -21.40
N SER A 265 40.14 -31.53 -21.57
CA SER A 265 39.45 -30.76 -20.50
C SER A 265 39.02 -29.34 -20.91
N GLN A 266 37.98 -28.83 -20.21
CA GLN A 266 37.46 -27.45 -20.19
C GLN A 266 38.42 -26.49 -19.41
N PRO A 267 38.32 -25.12 -19.43
CA PRO A 267 37.05 -24.36 -19.33
C PRO A 267 36.96 -22.89 -19.86
N ARG A 268 35.73 -22.33 -19.71
CA ARG A 268 35.30 -20.97 -19.21
C ARG A 268 36.26 -19.78 -19.30
N THR A 269 35.88 -18.51 -19.52
CA THR A 269 34.61 -17.76 -19.81
C THR A 269 35.06 -16.40 -20.47
N SER A 270 34.30 -15.33 -20.75
CA SER A 270 33.02 -14.78 -20.26
C SER A 270 32.49 -13.70 -21.25
N GLN A 271 31.18 -13.48 -21.33
CA GLN A 271 30.55 -12.14 -21.44
C GLN A 271 29.01 -12.23 -21.38
N ALA A 272 28.36 -11.09 -21.08
CA ALA A 272 26.90 -10.87 -20.99
C ALA A 272 26.13 -11.82 -20.03
N SER A 273 25.83 -11.34 -18.81
CA SER A 273 24.93 -12.04 -17.90
C SER A 273 23.48 -11.80 -18.31
N VAL A 274 22.77 -12.87 -18.66
CA VAL A 274 21.29 -12.87 -18.61
C VAL A 274 20.89 -12.73 -17.14
N VAL A 275 19.96 -11.84 -16.81
CA VAL A 275 19.35 -11.81 -15.46
C VAL A 275 18.43 -13.02 -15.35
N SER A 276 18.49 -13.78 -14.25
CA SER A 276 17.67 -14.97 -14.10
C SER A 276 16.20 -14.59 -13.91
N GLU A 277 15.29 -15.35 -14.52
CA GLU A 277 13.85 -15.18 -14.36
C GLU A 277 13.44 -15.22 -12.87
N ARG A 278 14.08 -16.12 -12.10
CA ARG A 278 13.97 -16.23 -10.64
C ARG A 278 14.43 -15.00 -9.87
N ASP A 279 15.41 -14.24 -10.37
CA ASP A 279 15.90 -13.03 -9.68
C ASP A 279 14.85 -11.91 -9.80
N TYR A 280 14.13 -11.87 -10.92
CA TYR A 280 13.02 -10.95 -11.13
C TYR A 280 11.79 -11.34 -10.29
N GLU A 281 11.41 -12.63 -10.28
CA GLU A 281 10.37 -13.14 -9.38
C GLU A 281 10.67 -12.81 -7.91
N SER A 282 11.90 -13.07 -7.44
CA SER A 282 12.35 -12.76 -6.09
C SER A 282 12.24 -11.26 -5.76
N LEU A 283 12.65 -10.39 -6.69
CA LEU A 283 12.57 -8.93 -6.52
C LEU A 283 11.12 -8.42 -6.48
N VAL A 284 10.22 -9.01 -7.29
CA VAL A 284 8.79 -8.70 -7.26
C VAL A 284 8.15 -9.16 -5.95
N MET A 285 8.41 -10.40 -5.51
CA MET A 285 7.90 -10.93 -4.25
C MET A 285 8.40 -10.15 -3.02
N MET A 286 9.66 -9.66 -3.04
CA MET A 286 10.19 -8.79 -2.01
C MET A 286 9.44 -7.45 -1.94
N ARG A 287 9.15 -6.83 -3.09
CA ARG A 287 8.38 -5.57 -3.16
C ARG A 287 6.93 -5.75 -2.74
N MET A 288 6.29 -6.86 -3.13
CA MET A 288 4.92 -7.17 -2.71
C MET A 288 4.82 -7.38 -1.19
N ARG A 289 5.81 -8.05 -0.58
CA ARG A 289 5.93 -8.15 0.88
C ARG A 289 6.06 -6.78 1.55
N GLN A 290 6.98 -5.95 1.08
CA GLN A 290 7.21 -4.60 1.64
C GLN A 290 5.96 -3.70 1.50
N ALA A 291 5.17 -3.87 0.44
CA ALA A 291 3.89 -3.18 0.26
C ALA A 291 2.85 -3.64 1.29
N ALA A 292 2.71 -4.96 1.52
CA ALA A 292 1.79 -5.52 2.49
C ALA A 292 2.15 -5.16 3.94
N GLU A 293 3.43 -5.25 4.32
CA GLU A 293 3.94 -4.82 5.63
C GLU A 293 3.65 -3.33 5.88
N ARG A 294 3.81 -2.48 4.85
CA ARG A 294 3.45 -1.06 4.93
C ARG A 294 1.95 -0.83 5.04
N GLN A 295 1.10 -1.63 4.39
CA GLN A 295 -0.35 -1.54 4.53
C GLN A 295 -0.82 -1.90 5.93
N GLN A 296 -0.27 -2.96 6.54
CA GLN A 296 -0.58 -3.34 7.92
C GLN A 296 -0.18 -2.26 8.94
N LEU A 297 0.98 -1.61 8.75
CA LEU A 297 1.38 -0.46 9.57
C LEU A 297 0.43 0.74 9.44
N ILE A 298 -0.15 0.97 8.26
CA ILE A 298 -1.14 2.04 8.04
C ILE A 298 -2.47 1.66 8.70
N GLU A 299 -2.94 0.43 8.54
CA GLU A 299 -4.18 -0.06 9.18
C GLU A 299 -4.08 -0.03 10.71
N GLN A 300 -2.93 -0.41 11.28
CA GLN A 300 -2.69 -0.34 12.72
C GLN A 300 -2.71 1.11 13.22
N LEU A 301 -1.99 2.03 12.55
CA LEU A 301 -2.02 3.45 12.90
C LEU A 301 -3.43 4.03 12.79
N GLN A 302 -4.21 3.65 11.76
CA GLN A 302 -5.61 4.09 11.62
C GLN A 302 -6.50 3.57 12.75
N ARG A 303 -6.31 2.33 13.20
CA ARG A 303 -7.05 1.76 14.34
C ARG A 303 -6.66 2.44 15.66
N GLU A 304 -5.38 2.74 15.87
CA GLU A 304 -4.91 3.51 17.03
C GLU A 304 -5.48 4.95 17.01
N ASP A 305 -5.50 5.61 15.83
CA ASP A 305 -6.13 6.91 15.60
C ASP A 305 -7.65 6.92 15.83
N GLU A 306 -8.34 5.81 15.59
CA GLU A 306 -9.78 5.63 15.85
C GLU A 306 -10.05 5.31 17.33
N GLU A 307 -9.21 4.50 17.96
CA GLU A 307 -9.29 4.21 19.38
C GLU A 307 -9.02 5.46 20.23
N GLU A 308 -8.03 6.30 19.92
CA GLU A 308 -7.83 7.59 20.61
C GLU A 308 -9.04 8.52 20.44
N LYS A 309 -9.58 8.67 19.23
CA LYS A 309 -10.79 9.49 18.96
C LYS A 309 -12.05 8.98 19.67
N SER A 310 -12.08 7.71 20.09
CA SER A 310 -13.18 7.13 20.88
C SER A 310 -13.03 7.32 22.39
N HIS A 311 -11.86 7.77 22.87
CA HIS A 311 -11.53 8.00 24.28
C HIS A 311 -11.48 9.50 24.67
N THR A 312 -11.77 10.42 23.74
CA THR A 312 -11.79 11.88 23.93
C THR A 312 -13.18 12.50 23.80
#